data_AF-A0A7W9UV65-F1
#
_entry.id   AF-A0A7W9UV65-F1
#
_cell.length_a   1.000
_cell.length_b   1.000
_cell.length_c   1.000
_cell.angle_alpha   90.00
_cell.angle_beta   90.00
_cell.angle_gamma   90.00
#
_symmetry.space_group_name_H-M   'P 1'
#
loop_
_entity.id
_entity.type
_entity.pdbx_description
1 polymer ?
#
loop_
_entity_poly.entity_id
_entity_poly.type
_entity_poly.pdbx_seq_one_letter_code
_entity_poly.pdbx_strand_id
1 'polypeptide(L)'
;MNTPHARGMGHHGCSFNAEGWFVADGDKLYIKDTCAEGWSAELKVDVAPMKPDEWDYDHLITNNSGKGTTKFENGFNFPEGRKICVSAGTSTGGEMGGFGSWQCGTT
;
A
#
# COMPACT_ATOMS: atom_id res chain seq x y z
N MET A 1 1.58 -18.34 5.73
CA MET A 1 0.92 -17.18 5.12
C MET A 1 2.02 -16.24 4.66
N ASN A 2 1.99 -15.81 3.39
CA ASN A 2 2.92 -14.78 2.91
C ASN A 2 2.26 -13.43 3.15
N THR A 3 2.91 -12.58 3.94
CA THR A 3 2.52 -11.18 4.12
C THR A 3 2.92 -10.38 2.88
N PRO A 4 1.95 -9.87 2.10
CA PRO A 4 2.23 -8.98 0.98
C PRO A 4 3.03 -7.77 1.46
N HIS A 5 4.12 -7.47 0.76
CA HIS A 5 4.97 -6.34 1.07
C HIS A 5 5.42 -5.65 -0.22
N ALA A 6 4.96 -4.43 -0.43
CA ALA A 6 5.21 -3.65 -1.64
C ALA A 6 6.02 -2.38 -1.33
N ARG A 7 6.80 -1.97 -2.31
CA ARG A 7 7.57 -0.72 -2.30
C ARG A 7 7.15 0.12 -3.49
N GLY A 8 6.99 1.41 -3.26
CA GLY A 8 6.75 2.37 -4.33
C GLY A 8 7.99 2.65 -5.15
N MET A 9 7.81 3.38 -6.25
CA MET A 9 8.92 3.73 -7.13
C MET A 9 9.90 4.68 -6.42
N GLY A 10 11.20 4.46 -6.58
CA GLY A 10 12.23 5.38 -6.08
C GLY A 10 12.23 6.70 -6.84
N HIS A 11 12.47 7.81 -6.14
CA HIS A 11 12.68 9.12 -6.74
C HIS A 11 13.70 9.94 -5.92
N HIS A 12 14.35 10.92 -6.55
CA HIS A 12 15.27 11.90 -5.95
C HIS A 12 16.15 11.37 -4.79
N GLY A 13 17.08 10.45 -5.08
CA GLY A 13 18.08 10.00 -4.09
C GLY A 13 17.56 8.98 -3.07
N CYS A 14 16.38 8.42 -3.30
CA CYS A 14 15.76 7.45 -2.43
C CYS A 14 15.40 6.15 -3.18
N SER A 15 15.65 4.99 -2.57
CA SER A 15 15.42 3.70 -3.23
C SER A 15 13.94 3.38 -3.46
N PHE A 16 13.05 3.90 -2.62
CA PHE A 16 11.59 3.81 -2.75
C PHE A 16 10.94 4.93 -1.95
N ASN A 17 9.91 5.58 -2.49
CA ASN A 17 9.18 6.68 -1.84
C ASN A 17 8.28 6.22 -0.68
N ALA A 18 7.68 5.04 -0.83
CA ALA A 18 6.74 4.45 0.12
C ALA A 18 6.99 2.95 0.30
N GLU A 19 6.64 2.42 1.45
CA GLU A 19 6.72 0.99 1.77
C GLU A 19 5.46 0.60 2.53
N GLY A 20 4.77 -0.45 2.07
CA GLY A 20 3.55 -0.90 2.71
C GLY A 20 3.37 -2.40 2.71
N TRP A 21 2.67 -2.90 3.72
CA TRP A 21 2.47 -4.33 3.92
C TRP A 21 1.09 -4.64 4.49
N PHE A 22 0.67 -5.88 4.24
CA PHE A 22 -0.50 -6.50 4.84
C PHE A 22 -0.08 -7.60 5.81
N VAL A 23 -0.74 -7.66 6.96
CA VAL A 23 -0.59 -8.72 7.96
C VAL A 23 -1.93 -9.42 8.16
N ALA A 24 -2.01 -10.67 7.74
CA ALA A 24 -3.22 -11.50 7.83
C ALA A 24 -3.70 -11.68 9.28
N ASP A 25 -2.78 -11.76 10.25
CA ASP A 25 -3.11 -11.90 11.67
C ASP A 25 -3.68 -10.59 12.25
N GLY A 26 -4.99 -10.45 12.09
CA GLY A 26 -5.80 -9.29 12.48
C GLY A 26 -6.03 -8.26 11.38
N ASP A 27 -5.88 -8.65 10.10
CA ASP A 27 -6.17 -7.83 8.91
C ASP A 27 -5.62 -6.40 8.95
N LYS A 28 -4.32 -6.30 9.26
CA LYS A 28 -3.65 -5.01 9.47
C LYS A 28 -2.94 -4.56 8.21
N LEU A 29 -3.10 -3.29 7.89
CA LEU A 29 -2.43 -2.62 6.78
C LEU A 29 -1.54 -1.51 7.29
N TYR A 30 -0.40 -1.35 6.62
CA TYR A 30 0.66 -0.45 7.05
C TYR A 30 1.20 0.30 5.85
N ILE A 31 1.42 1.60 6.01
CA ILE A 31 2.07 2.42 4.98
C ILE A 31 3.05 3.38 5.63
N LYS A 32 4.29 3.31 5.18
CA LYS A 32 5.40 4.14 5.62
C LYS A 32 5.77 5.11 4.52
N ASP A 33 5.86 6.39 4.89
CA ASP A 33 6.51 7.38 4.06
C ASP A 33 8.02 7.26 4.27
N THR A 34 8.72 6.90 3.20
CA THR A 34 10.18 6.74 3.24
C THR A 34 10.87 8.01 2.75
N CYS A 35 10.26 8.70 1.78
CA CYS A 35 10.76 9.91 1.13
C CYS A 35 9.77 10.43 0.05
N ALA A 36 8.48 10.51 0.36
CA ALA A 36 7.47 11.04 -0.58
C ALA A 36 7.62 12.55 -0.88
N GLU A 37 8.51 13.28 -0.18
CA GLU A 37 8.94 14.67 -0.45
C GLU A 37 7.86 15.61 -1.02
N GLY A 38 6.94 16.06 -0.16
CA GLY A 38 5.84 16.95 -0.57
C GLY A 38 4.63 16.21 -1.15
N TRP A 39 4.75 14.91 -1.34
CA TRP A 39 3.64 13.99 -1.60
C TRP A 39 3.29 13.21 -0.34
N SER A 40 2.19 12.47 -0.41
CA SER A 40 1.77 11.53 0.62
C SER A 40 2.10 10.11 0.21
N ALA A 41 2.50 9.27 1.15
CA ALA A 41 2.71 7.85 0.90
C ALA A 41 1.37 7.13 0.85
N GLU A 42 1.17 6.25 -0.13
CA GLU A 42 -0.09 5.56 -0.35
C GLU A 42 0.09 4.05 -0.48
N LEU A 43 -0.90 3.32 0.03
CA LEU A 43 -1.06 1.89 -0.18
C LEU A 43 -2.40 1.63 -0.85
N LYS A 44 -2.35 1.16 -2.09
CA LYS A 44 -3.49 0.54 -2.77
C LYS A 44 -3.61 -0.90 -2.31
N VAL A 45 -4.84 -1.33 -2.04
CA VAL A 45 -5.16 -2.67 -1.57
C VAL A 45 -6.32 -3.21 -2.37
N ASP A 46 -6.16 -4.44 -2.86
CA ASP A 46 -7.15 -5.15 -3.65
C ASP A 46 -7.40 -6.54 -3.05
N VAL A 47 -8.67 -6.95 -2.95
CA VAL A 47 -9.16 -8.13 -2.24
C VAL A 47 -9.97 -9.02 -3.20
N ALA A 48 -9.32 -10.04 -3.77
CA ALA A 48 -9.94 -10.93 -4.76
C ALA A 48 -11.07 -11.78 -4.14
N PRO A 49 -12.12 -12.19 -4.91
CA PRO A 49 -12.08 -12.51 -6.33
C PRO A 49 -12.46 -11.36 -7.28
N MET A 50 -12.55 -10.11 -6.84
CA MET A 50 -12.55 -9.01 -7.82
C MET A 50 -11.13 -8.85 -8.39
N LYS A 51 -11.06 -8.75 -9.71
CA LYS A 51 -9.80 -8.92 -10.45
C LYS A 51 -8.87 -7.76 -10.08
N PRO A 52 -7.57 -8.05 -9.82
CA PRO A 52 -6.55 -7.01 -9.86
C PRO A 52 -6.42 -6.55 -11.30
N ASP A 53 -7.33 -5.71 -11.78
CA ASP A 53 -7.05 -4.89 -12.94
C ASP A 53 -6.06 -3.82 -12.44
N GLU A 54 -4.97 -3.58 -13.19
CA GLU A 54 -3.83 -2.75 -12.74
C GLU A 54 -4.20 -1.33 -12.29
N TRP A 55 -5.45 -0.91 -12.55
CA TRP A 55 -6.01 0.41 -12.32
C TRP A 55 -7.12 0.45 -11.26
N ASP A 56 -7.56 -0.69 -10.72
CA ASP A 56 -8.63 -0.76 -9.72
C ASP A 56 -8.07 -1.24 -8.37
N TYR A 57 -8.64 -0.73 -7.29
CA TYR A 57 -8.30 -1.09 -5.91
C TYR A 57 -9.52 -0.92 -5.01
N ASP A 58 -9.70 -1.81 -4.03
CA ASP A 58 -10.82 -1.74 -3.08
C ASP A 58 -10.59 -0.67 -2.00
N HIS A 59 -9.34 -0.51 -1.57
CA HIS A 59 -8.97 0.42 -0.51
C HIS A 59 -7.71 1.21 -0.84
N LEU A 60 -7.71 2.49 -0.42
CA LEU A 60 -6.54 3.36 -0.46
C LEU A 60 -6.24 3.85 0.94
N ILE A 61 -5.01 3.63 1.40
CA ILE A 61 -4.53 4.14 2.68
C ILE A 61 -3.46 5.19 2.41
N THR A 62 -3.75 6.42 2.81
CA THR A 62 -2.86 7.55 2.62
C THR A 62 -2.22 7.96 3.95
N ASN A 63 -0.90 8.12 3.96
CA ASN A 63 -0.11 8.70 5.04
C ASN A 63 0.44 10.08 4.62
N ASN A 64 -0.13 11.13 5.21
CA ASN A 64 0.21 12.53 4.95
C ASN A 64 1.12 13.12 6.02
N SER A 65 1.65 12.29 6.94
CA SER A 65 2.42 12.76 8.09
C SER A 65 3.90 13.02 7.76
N GLY A 66 4.32 12.75 6.52
CA GLY A 66 5.64 13.06 6.00
C GLY A 66 6.70 12.00 6.29
N LYS A 67 7.92 12.26 5.80
CA LYS A 67 9.05 11.33 5.79
C LYS A 67 9.33 10.69 7.15
N GLY A 68 9.48 9.36 7.15
CA GLY A 68 9.83 8.55 8.32
C GLY A 68 8.62 8.14 9.17
N THR A 69 7.43 8.59 8.82
CA THR A 69 6.20 8.24 9.54
C THR A 69 5.57 6.95 8.99
N THR A 70 4.85 6.25 9.85
CA THR A 70 4.07 5.06 9.51
C THR A 70 2.62 5.28 9.94
N LYS A 71 1.69 5.01 9.02
CA LYS A 71 0.26 4.90 9.33
C LYS A 71 -0.14 3.44 9.41
N PHE A 72 -1.03 3.17 10.37
CA PHE A 72 -1.56 1.85 10.68
C PHE A 72 -3.07 1.89 10.47
N GLU A 73 -3.61 0.88 9.81
CA GLU A 73 -5.06 0.71 9.66
C GLU A 73 -5.42 -0.73 10.04
N ASN A 74 -6.37 -0.86 10.96
CA ASN A 74 -6.79 -2.14 11.54
C ASN A 74 -8.32 -2.28 11.63
N GLY A 75 -9.05 -1.48 10.83
CA GLY A 75 -10.50 -1.51 10.75
C GLY A 75 -11.07 -2.49 9.72
N PHE A 76 -10.23 -3.27 9.04
CA PHE A 76 -10.68 -4.21 8.02
C PHE A 76 -10.95 -5.59 8.60
N ASN A 77 -11.92 -6.29 8.01
CA ASN A 77 -12.25 -7.68 8.32
C ASN A 77 -12.45 -8.40 6.99
N PHE A 78 -11.35 -8.90 6.43
CA PHE A 78 -11.36 -9.57 5.15
C PHE A 78 -11.78 -11.03 5.37
N PRO A 79 -12.70 -11.58 4.55
CA PRO A 79 -13.06 -12.99 4.67
C PRO A 79 -11.81 -13.89 4.58
N GLU A 80 -11.78 -14.99 5.34
CA GLU A 80 -10.69 -15.96 5.27
C GLU A 80 -10.57 -16.57 3.86
N GLY A 81 -9.34 -16.95 3.48
CA GLY A 81 -9.07 -17.57 2.18
C GLY A 81 -9.12 -16.61 1.00
N ARG A 82 -9.07 -15.30 1.25
CA ARG A 82 -9.03 -14.26 0.22
C ARG A 82 -7.59 -13.97 -0.18
N LYS A 83 -7.42 -13.59 -1.45
CA LYS A 83 -6.13 -13.10 -1.95
C LYS A 83 -6.08 -11.60 -1.74
N ILE A 84 -5.10 -11.14 -0.98
CA ILE A 84 -4.86 -9.71 -0.72
C ILE A 84 -3.65 -9.28 -1.53
N CYS A 85 -3.82 -8.28 -2.38
CA CYS A 85 -2.76 -7.64 -3.14
C CYS A 85 -2.55 -6.21 -2.67
N VAL A 86 -1.30 -5.78 -2.56
CA VAL A 86 -0.94 -4.41 -2.15
C VAL A 86 0.04 -3.79 -3.15
N SER A 87 -0.09 -2.49 -3.40
CA SER A 87 0.85 -1.68 -4.17
C SER A 87 1.09 -0.36 -3.46
N ALA A 88 2.36 -0.06 -3.16
CA ALA A 88 2.76 1.18 -2.50
C ALA A 88 3.18 2.23 -3.54
N GLY A 89 2.97 3.50 -3.23
CA GLY A 89 3.33 4.62 -4.10
C GLY A 89 3.12 5.95 -3.40
N THR A 90 2.93 7.02 -4.19
CA THR A 90 2.67 8.36 -3.67
C THR A 90 1.54 9.05 -4.40
N SER A 91 0.88 10.01 -3.75
CA SER A 91 -0.07 10.93 -4.38
C SER A 91 0.05 12.36 -3.84
N THR A 92 -0.48 13.33 -4.58
CA THR A 92 -0.61 14.72 -4.11
C THR A 92 -1.89 15.36 -4.64
N GLY A 93 -2.77 15.86 -3.75
CA GLY A 93 -3.93 16.67 -4.16
C GLY A 93 -4.87 16.04 -5.20
N GLY A 94 -4.92 14.71 -5.33
CA GLY A 94 -5.69 13.99 -6.34
C GLY A 94 -4.89 13.48 -7.55
N GLU A 95 -3.61 13.86 -7.67
CA GLU A 95 -2.68 13.31 -8.66
C GLU A 95 -2.00 12.05 -8.12
N MET A 96 -2.09 10.96 -8.88
CA MET A 96 -1.43 9.69 -8.57
C MET A 96 0.00 9.71 -9.11
N GLY A 97 0.97 9.41 -8.24
CA GLY A 97 2.38 9.31 -8.57
C GLY A 97 2.78 7.90 -8.99
N GLY A 98 4.08 7.60 -8.85
CA GLY A 98 4.64 6.29 -9.19
C GLY A 98 4.29 5.22 -8.14
N PHE A 99 3.55 4.20 -8.57
CA PHE A 99 3.27 3.01 -7.77
C PHE A 99 4.18 1.85 -8.18
N GLY A 100 4.63 1.06 -7.20
CA GLY A 100 5.38 -0.16 -7.48
C GLY A 100 4.49 -1.31 -7.96
N SER A 101 5.14 -2.43 -8.30
CA SER A 101 4.45 -3.66 -8.67
C SER A 101 3.55 -4.16 -7.55
N TRP A 102 2.37 -4.67 -7.90
CA TRP A 102 1.49 -5.38 -6.98
C TRP A 102 2.18 -6.59 -6.34
N GLN A 103 1.99 -6.75 -5.03
CA GLN A 103 2.50 -7.88 -4.26
C GLN A 103 1.31 -8.54 -3.58
N CYS A 104 1.20 -9.87 -3.67
CA CYS A 104 0.00 -10.58 -3.23
C CYS A 104 0.31 -11.71 -2.26
N GLY A 105 -0.68 -12.00 -1.42
CA GLY A 105 -0.65 -13.04 -0.39
C GLY A 105 -2.08 -13.48 -0.07
N THR A 106 -2.24 -14.28 0.97
CA THR A 106 -3.54 -14.84 1.38
C THR A 106 -3.78 -14.60 2.86
N THR A 107 -5.05 -14.34 3.21
CA THR A 107 -5.54 -14.41 4.59
C THR A 107 -5.70 -15.84 5.05
#